data_AF-A0A937NR77-F1
#
_entry.id   AF-A0A937NR77-F1
#
_cell.length_a   1.000
_cell.length_b   1.000
_cell.length_c   1.000
_cell.angle_alpha   90.00
_cell.angle_beta   90.00
_cell.angle_gamma   90.00
#
_symmetry.space_group_name_H-M   'P 1'
#
loop_
_entity.id
_entity.type
_entity.pdbx_description
1 polymer ?
#
loop_
_entity_poly.entity_id
_entity_poly.type
_entity_poly.pdbx_seq_one_letter_code
_entity_poly.pdbx_strand_id
1 'polypeptide(L)'
;MDHAHLVLIQRQHCDLYDLWAMLHELELETAQVMRLLPEKLATVGLTYDHAILPRQLVEAGATWESDLGPLVAQLPDFGQVADELGAWLKELPPRPDGLSRGN
;
A
#
# COMPACT_ATOMS: atom_id res chain seq x y z
N MET A 1 -4.95 -15.92 -19.11
CA MET A 1 -4.56 -16.04 -17.70
C MET A 1 -4.92 -14.74 -17.03
N ASP A 2 -6.03 -14.71 -16.30
CA ASP A 2 -6.38 -13.59 -15.44
C ASP A 2 -5.27 -13.44 -14.40
N HIS A 3 -4.54 -12.33 -14.47
CA HIS A 3 -3.55 -12.00 -13.46
C HIS A 3 -4.32 -11.51 -12.25
N ALA A 4 -4.24 -12.24 -11.15
CA ALA A 4 -4.79 -11.77 -9.89
C ALA A 4 -4.01 -10.51 -9.50
N HIS A 5 -4.70 -9.37 -9.55
CA HIS A 5 -4.18 -8.15 -8.96
C HIS A 5 -4.05 -8.39 -7.46
N LEU A 6 -2.99 -7.84 -6.87
CA LEU A 6 -2.80 -7.86 -5.43
C LEU A 6 -4.04 -7.27 -4.75
N VAL A 7 -4.95 -8.13 -4.29
CA VAL A 7 -5.83 -7.76 -3.19
C VAL A 7 -4.93 -7.83 -1.96
N LEU A 8 -4.13 -6.77 -1.78
CA LEU A 8 -3.86 -6.35 -0.43
C LEU A 8 -5.24 -6.33 0.21
N ILE A 9 -5.37 -6.99 1.35
CA ILE A 9 -6.36 -6.65 2.34
C ILE A 9 -7.74 -7.37 2.32
N GLN A 10 -7.97 -8.21 3.34
CA GLN A 10 -9.32 -8.55 3.86
C GLN A 10 -9.84 -7.53 4.90
N ARG A 11 -9.01 -6.62 5.43
CA ARG A 11 -9.34 -5.55 6.42
C ARG A 11 -8.72 -4.18 6.10
N GLN A 12 -9.30 -3.43 5.14
CA GLN A 12 -8.62 -2.37 4.37
C GLN A 12 -7.95 -1.28 5.22
N HIS A 13 -8.53 -0.98 6.37
CA HIS A 13 -8.02 -0.01 7.32
C HIS A 13 -6.75 -0.48 8.05
N CYS A 14 -6.65 -1.75 8.47
CA CYS A 14 -5.50 -2.26 9.23
C CYS A 14 -4.22 -2.26 8.40
N ASP A 15 -4.27 -2.79 7.19
CA ASP A 15 -3.07 -2.89 6.36
C ASP A 15 -2.59 -1.49 5.90
N LEU A 16 -3.50 -0.52 5.75
CA LEU A 16 -3.13 0.88 5.48
C LEU A 16 -2.48 1.55 6.70
N TYR A 17 -3.01 1.30 7.90
CA TYR A 17 -2.38 1.76 9.14
C TYR A 17 -1.00 1.15 9.32
N ASP A 18 -0.86 -0.16 9.12
CA ASP A 18 0.44 -0.84 9.23
C ASP A 18 1.43 -0.31 8.20
N LEU A 19 0.98 -0.09 6.95
CA LEU A 19 1.82 0.50 5.91
C LEU A 19 2.28 1.92 6.30
N TRP A 20 1.35 2.76 6.76
CA TRP A 20 1.68 4.11 7.22
C TRP A 20 2.65 4.08 8.39
N ALA A 21 2.40 3.27 9.42
CA ALA A 21 3.26 3.12 10.58
C ALA A 21 4.66 2.60 10.19
N MET A 22 4.73 1.64 9.27
CA MET A 22 6.02 1.14 8.76
C MET A 22 6.81 2.23 8.01
N LEU A 23 6.15 3.07 7.22
CA LEU A 23 6.83 4.14 6.49
C LEU A 23 7.21 5.31 7.41
N HIS A 24 6.33 5.68 8.33
CA HIS A 24 6.48 6.85 9.20
C HIS A 24 7.33 6.58 10.44
N GLU A 25 7.15 5.44 11.12
CA GLU A 25 7.84 5.14 12.38
C GLU A 25 9.16 4.38 12.18
N LEU A 26 9.26 3.57 11.12
CA LEU A 26 10.48 2.79 10.84
C LEU A 26 11.40 3.45 9.80
N GLU A 27 11.05 4.64 9.32
CA GLU A 27 11.81 5.42 8.32
C GLU A 27 12.24 4.56 7.11
N LEU A 28 11.34 3.69 6.64
CA LEU A 28 11.64 2.78 5.54
C LEU A 28 11.99 3.54 4.27
N GLU A 29 13.11 3.18 3.65
CA GLU A 29 13.52 3.76 2.39
C GLU A 29 12.58 3.29 1.25
N THR A 30 11.77 4.22 0.74
CA THR A 30 10.81 4.01 -0.35
C THR A 30 11.41 3.27 -1.54
N ALA A 31 12.63 3.63 -1.94
CA ALA A 31 13.32 2.99 -3.06
C ALA A 31 13.59 1.49 -2.82
N GLN A 32 13.92 1.12 -1.58
CA GLN A 32 14.18 -0.28 -1.22
C GLN A 32 12.88 -1.09 -1.20
N VAL A 33 11.80 -0.53 -0.65
CA VAL A 33 10.47 -1.15 -0.67
C VAL A 33 10.02 -1.41 -2.10
N MET A 34 10.20 -0.43 -2.99
CA MET A 34 9.81 -0.56 -4.40
C MET A 34 10.63 -1.55 -5.20
N ARG A 35 11.89 -1.79 -4.82
CA ARG A 35 12.68 -2.85 -5.41
C ARG A 35 12.20 -4.23 -4.96
N LEU A 36 11.92 -4.38 -3.67
CA LEU A 36 11.58 -5.67 -3.07
C LEU A 36 10.13 -6.08 -3.29
N LEU A 37 9.21 -5.13 -3.41
CA LEU A 37 7.78 -5.41 -3.51
C LEU A 37 7.45 -6.24 -4.77
N PRO A 38 7.86 -5.87 -6.00
CA PRO A 38 7.62 -6.71 -7.18
C PRO A 38 8.25 -8.10 -7.07
N GLU A 39 9.46 -8.20 -6.51
CA GLU A 39 10.16 -9.47 -6.30
C GLU A 39 9.35 -10.38 -5.37
N LYS A 40 8.88 -9.85 -4.24
CA LYS A 40 8.05 -10.61 -3.30
C LYS A 40 6.72 -11.03 -3.90
N LEU A 41 6.04 -10.15 -4.61
CA LEU A 41 4.75 -10.45 -5.22
C LEU A 41 4.86 -11.51 -6.33
N ALA A 42 5.95 -11.49 -7.10
CA ALA A 42 6.22 -12.51 -8.10
C ALA A 42 6.32 -13.93 -7.49
N THR A 43 6.83 -14.08 -6.26
CA THR A 43 6.93 -15.39 -5.58
C THR A 43 5.57 -16.05 -5.32
N VAL A 44 4.50 -15.25 -5.27
CA VAL A 44 3.12 -15.71 -5.05
C VAL A 44 2.24 -15.51 -6.30
N GLY A 45 2.84 -15.17 -7.45
CA GLY A 45 2.13 -14.99 -8.72
C GLY A 45 1.27 -13.72 -8.81
N LEU A 46 1.56 -12.71 -7.99
CA LEU A 46 0.85 -11.44 -7.95
C LEU A 46 1.68 -10.33 -8.58
N THR A 47 1.00 -9.31 -9.10
CA THR A 47 1.64 -8.09 -9.62
C THR A 47 1.22 -6.88 -8.81
N TYR A 48 2.17 -5.96 -8.58
CA TYR A 48 1.87 -4.67 -7.97
C TYR A 48 1.04 -3.81 -8.94
N ASP A 49 -0.09 -3.33 -8.46
CA ASP A 49 -0.96 -2.41 -9.18
C ASP A 49 -0.93 -1.05 -8.47
N HIS A 50 -0.31 -0.05 -9.11
CA HIS A 50 -0.21 1.29 -8.56
C HIS A 50 -1.57 1.97 -8.34
N ALA A 51 -2.63 1.51 -9.03
CA ALA A 51 -3.98 2.07 -8.89
C ALA A 51 -4.74 1.53 -7.67
N ILE A 52 -4.25 0.46 -7.02
CA ILE A 52 -4.98 -0.18 -5.92
C ILE A 52 -5.00 0.68 -4.65
N LEU A 53 -3.87 1.33 -4.33
CA LEU A 53 -3.70 2.12 -3.13
C LEU A 53 -4.60 3.37 -3.08
N PRO A 54 -4.69 4.19 -4.16
CA PRO A 54 -5.65 5.31 -4.20
C PRO A 54 -7.10 4.86 -4.01
N ARG A 55 -7.48 3.71 -4.57
CA ARG A 55 -8.82 3.16 -4.41
C ARG A 55 -9.07 2.69 -2.98
N GLN A 56 -8.10 2.00 -2.38
CA GLN A 56 -8.19 1.52 -0.99
C GLN A 56 -8.22 2.68 0.01
N LEU A 57 -7.51 3.78 -0.24
CA LEU A 57 -7.63 4.98 0.58
C LEU A 57 -9.06 5.52 0.58
N VAL A 58 -9.71 5.61 -0.58
CA VAL A 58 -11.11 6.05 -0.66
C VAL A 58 -12.05 5.11 0.11
N GLU A 59 -11.85 3.80 0.02
CA GLU A 59 -12.68 2.79 0.67
C GLU A 59 -12.44 2.73 2.20
N ALA A 60 -11.20 2.89 2.66
CA ALA A 60 -10.82 2.77 4.06
C ALA A 60 -11.26 3.95 4.94
N GLY A 61 -11.36 5.15 4.38
CA GLY A 61 -11.79 6.33 5.14
C GLY A 61 -13.16 6.17 5.81
N ALA A 62 -14.07 5.40 5.21
CA ALA A 62 -15.40 5.14 5.76
C ALA A 62 -15.41 4.25 7.02
N THR A 63 -14.34 3.47 7.25
CA THR A 63 -14.25 2.50 8.36
C THR A 63 -13.07 2.75 9.29
N TRP A 64 -12.25 3.76 9.01
CA TRP A 64 -11.00 4.04 9.71
C TRP A 64 -11.19 4.16 11.23
N GLU A 65 -12.06 5.07 11.66
CA GLU A 65 -12.26 5.35 13.08
C GLU A 65 -13.00 4.22 13.80
N SER A 66 -14.03 3.66 13.17
CA SER A 66 -14.85 2.60 13.78
C SER A 66 -14.08 1.30 13.98
N ASP A 67 -13.19 0.97 13.05
CA ASP A 67 -12.55 -0.35 13.02
C ASP A 67 -11.16 -0.32 13.67
N LEU A 68 -10.41 0.79 13.55
CA LEU A 68 -9.07 0.91 14.16
C LEU A 68 -9.07 1.57 15.53
N GLY A 69 -10.00 2.48 15.82
CA GLY A 69 -10.06 3.18 17.11
C GLY A 69 -10.01 2.26 18.33
N PRO A 70 -10.67 1.08 18.32
CA PRO A 70 -10.57 0.11 19.41
C PRO A 70 -9.25 -0.69 19.48
N LEU A 71 -8.44 -0.68 18.40
CA LEU A 71 -7.27 -1.53 18.22
C LEU A 71 -5.95 -0.83 18.52
N VAL A 72 -5.91 0.50 18.42
CA VAL A 72 -4.68 1.29 18.59
C VAL A 72 -4.82 2.28 19.75
N ALA A 73 -3.71 2.54 20.45
CA ALA A 73 -3.71 3.46 21.59
C ALA A 73 -3.94 4.93 21.18
N GLN A 74 -3.41 5.30 20.00
CA GLN A 74 -3.61 6.62 19.39
C GLN A 74 -3.82 6.40 17.89
N LEU A 75 -5.01 6.75 17.41
CA LEU A 75 -5.35 6.66 16.00
C LEU A 75 -4.99 8.00 15.32
N PRO A 76 -4.11 8.01 14.31
CA PRO A 76 -3.86 9.22 13.53
C PRO A 76 -5.10 9.61 12.72
N ASP A 77 -5.20 10.90 12.42
CA ASP A 77 -6.23 11.42 11.53
C ASP A 77 -6.12 10.76 10.15
N PHE A 78 -7.25 10.29 9.63
CA PHE A 78 -7.28 9.60 8.35
C PHE A 78 -6.82 10.50 7.19
N GLY A 79 -7.19 11.79 7.22
CA GLY A 79 -6.78 12.75 6.20
C GLY A 79 -5.27 12.89 6.14
N GLN A 80 -4.62 13.03 7.30
CA GLN A 80 -3.17 13.04 7.39
C GLN A 80 -2.54 11.77 6.81
N VAL A 81 -3.03 10.59 7.21
CA VAL A 81 -2.52 9.30 6.70
C VAL A 81 -2.67 9.19 5.19
N ALA A 82 -3.83 9.58 4.66
CA ALA A 82 -4.11 9.55 3.23
C ALA A 82 -3.21 10.52 2.44
N ASP A 83 -2.95 11.71 2.97
CA ASP A 83 -2.06 12.69 2.36
C ASP A 83 -0.60 12.20 2.35
N GLU A 84 -0.13 11.62 3.45
CA GLU A 84 1.23 11.09 3.57
C GLU A 84 1.44 9.88 2.64
N LEU A 85 0.53 8.90 2.66
CA LEU A 85 0.57 7.77 1.73
C LEU A 85 0.41 8.23 0.27
N GLY A 86 -0.41 9.24 0.02
CA GLY A 86 -0.61 9.85 -1.29
C GLY A 86 0.64 10.58 -1.81
N ALA A 87 1.40 11.23 -0.93
CA ALA A 87 2.69 11.83 -1.25
C ALA A 87 3.73 10.75 -1.55
N TRP A 88 3.80 9.72 -0.71
CA TRP A 88 4.68 8.56 -0.91
C TRP A 88 4.45 7.90 -2.28
N LEU A 89 3.18 7.72 -2.67
CA LEU A 89 2.80 7.18 -3.99
C LEU A 89 3.34 8.00 -5.17
N LYS A 90 3.45 9.33 -5.03
CA LYS A 90 3.96 10.22 -6.09
C LYS A 90 5.48 10.15 -6.22
N GLU A 91 6.17 9.80 -5.15
CA GLU A 91 7.62 9.59 -5.14
C GLU A 91 8.01 8.22 -5.70
N LEU A 92 7.04 7.33 -5.89
CA LEU A 92 7.29 6.03 -6.51
C LEU A 92 7.72 6.24 -7.97
N PRO A 93 8.86 5.67 -8.39
CA PRO A 93 9.19 5.65 -9.80
C PRO A 93 8.06 4.92 -10.55
N PRO A 94 7.67 5.40 -11.75
CA PRO A 94 6.76 4.65 -12.60
C PRO A 94 7.35 3.25 -12.81
N ARG A 95 6.47 2.24 -12.87
CA ARG A 95 6.78 0.82 -13.04
C ARG A 95 8.10 0.65 -13.79
N PRO A 96 9.09 -0.10 -13.28
CA PRO A 96 10.32 -0.33 -14.03
C PRO A 96 9.94 -0.94 -15.39
N ASP A 97 10.15 -0.18 -16.46
CA ASP A 97 10.02 -0.61 -17.84
C ASP A 97 11.09 -1.70 -18.09
N GLY A 98 10.78 -2.91 -17.67
CA GLY A 98 11.75 -4.02 -17.66
C GLY A 98 11.13 -5.42 -17.64
N LEU A 99 9.85 -5.56 -17.29
CA LEU A 99 9.09 -6.78 -17.59
C LEU A 99 8.54 -6.70 -19.02
N SER A 100 9.47 -6.64 -19.98
CA SER A 100 9.17 -7.06 -21.35
C SER A 100 8.60 -8.46 -21.30
N ARG A 101 7.46 -8.66 -21.96
CA ARG A 101 6.86 -9.96 -22.26
C ARG A 101 7.95 -10.95 -22.69
N GLY A 102 8.34 -11.82 -21.77
CA GLY A 102 9.24 -12.93 -22.03
C GLY A 102 8.42 -14.20 -22.22
N ASN A 103 8.05 -14.44 -23.48
CA ASN A 103 7.60 -15.69 -24.11
C ASN A 103 6.35 -16.40 -23.56
#